data_AF-A0A849W6J8-F1
#
_entry.id   AF-A0A849W6J8-F1
#
_cell.length_a   1.000
_cell.length_b   1.000
_cell.length_c   1.000
_cell.angle_alpha   90.00
_cell.angle_beta   90.00
_cell.angle_gamma   90.00
#
_symmetry.space_group_name_H-M   'P 1'
#
loop_
_entity.id
_entity.type
_entity.pdbx_description
1 polymer ?
#
loop_
_entity_poly.entity_id
_entity_poly.type
_entity_poly.pdbx_seq_one_letter_code
_entity_poly.pdbx_strand_id
1 'polypeptide(L)'
;MQNPRKELQKSMQFLVSLFHGMEKAGTVADRISYRAGQNLGKEYSIGAKTTQDSLEAIGIVKDILYKKGFKWNFEAWKQANQPSYIEEREPGKKIIKLVFRDCMIRQSLFVYGHEQKKSLCQIMYGFFSGAMEKVLNKKCTLEILHTGENACLKALILEERFRQNTKICFDEGANHDPS
;
A
#
# COMPACT_ATOMS: atom_id res chain seq x y z
N MET A 1 -22.70 -30.59 7.51
CA MET A 1 -22.40 -29.21 7.06
C MET A 1 -21.15 -28.74 7.79
N GLN A 2 -20.05 -28.43 7.11
CA GLN A 2 -18.87 -27.86 7.75
C GLN A 2 -19.22 -26.50 8.38
N ASN A 3 -18.81 -26.25 9.61
CA ASN A 3 -19.04 -24.98 10.29
C ASN A 3 -18.14 -23.90 9.63
N PRO A 4 -18.69 -22.91 8.91
CA PRO A 4 -17.90 -21.95 8.15
C PRO A 4 -16.94 -21.13 9.03
N ARG A 5 -17.29 -20.92 10.31
CA ARG A 5 -16.40 -20.24 11.27
C ARG A 5 -15.16 -21.08 11.59
N LYS A 6 -15.33 -22.40 11.72
CA LYS A 6 -14.22 -23.32 12.04
C LYS A 6 -13.23 -23.41 10.88
N GLU A 7 -13.72 -23.45 9.64
CA GLU A 7 -12.84 -23.44 8.46
C GLU A 7 -12.12 -22.10 8.30
N LEU A 8 -12.81 -20.97 8.49
CA LEU A 8 -12.17 -19.66 8.49
C LEU A 8 -11.06 -19.57 9.56
N GLN A 9 -11.32 -20.05 10.78
CA GLN A 9 -10.31 -20.07 11.85
C GLN A 9 -9.08 -20.89 11.45
N LYS A 10 -9.26 -22.09 10.87
CA LYS A 10 -8.12 -22.92 10.41
C LYS A 10 -7.31 -22.23 9.32
N SER A 11 -7.97 -21.64 8.32
CA SER A 11 -7.28 -20.91 7.26
C SER A 11 -6.49 -19.72 7.80
N MET A 12 -7.06 -18.99 8.76
CA MET A 12 -6.38 -17.87 9.41
C MET A 12 -5.21 -18.33 10.26
N GLN A 13 -5.34 -19.43 11.02
CA GLN A 13 -4.26 -20.00 11.80
C GLN A 13 -3.11 -20.47 10.89
N PHE A 14 -3.42 -21.17 9.79
CA PHE A 14 -2.43 -21.58 8.80
C PHE A 14 -1.69 -20.37 8.22
N LEU A 15 -2.42 -19.34 7.82
CA LEU A 15 -1.84 -18.12 7.26
C LEU A 15 -0.88 -17.47 8.25
N VAL A 16 -1.31 -17.31 9.51
CA VAL A 16 -0.51 -16.70 10.58
C VAL A 16 0.75 -17.52 10.87
N SER A 17 0.65 -18.86 10.96
CA SER A 17 1.81 -19.72 11.15
C SER A 17 2.81 -19.63 9.98
N LEU A 18 2.31 -19.55 8.74
CA LEU A 18 3.16 -19.36 7.55
C LEU A 18 3.92 -18.03 7.63
N PHE A 19 3.23 -16.92 7.94
CA PHE A 19 3.86 -15.61 8.06
C PHE A 19 4.87 -15.55 9.21
N HIS A 20 4.57 -16.16 10.33
CA HIS A 20 5.51 -16.27 11.44
C HIS A 20 6.77 -17.05 11.05
N GLY A 21 6.63 -18.13 10.27
CA GLY A 21 7.76 -18.85 9.70
C GLY A 21 8.59 -17.96 8.76
N MET A 22 7.93 -17.20 7.88
CA MET A 22 8.59 -16.27 6.96
C MET A 22 9.37 -15.18 7.69
N GLU A 23 8.85 -14.67 8.81
CA GLU A 23 9.49 -13.61 9.60
C GLU A 23 10.88 -13.98 10.12
N LYS A 24 11.22 -15.28 10.19
CA LYS A 24 12.59 -15.75 10.49
C LYS A 24 13.62 -15.32 9.43
N ALA A 25 13.18 -15.00 8.22
CA ALA A 25 14.02 -14.38 7.19
C ALA A 25 14.29 -12.88 7.42
N GLY A 26 13.82 -12.32 8.54
CA GLY A 26 14.07 -10.94 8.95
C GLY A 26 13.51 -9.93 7.95
N THR A 27 14.28 -8.87 7.68
CA THR A 27 13.86 -7.75 6.82
C THR A 27 13.54 -8.15 5.37
N VAL A 28 14.03 -9.30 4.92
CA VAL A 28 13.69 -9.85 3.59
C VAL A 28 12.21 -10.22 3.52
N ALA A 29 11.66 -10.80 4.58
CA ALA A 29 10.25 -11.16 4.67
C ALA A 29 9.35 -9.92 4.53
N ASP A 30 9.72 -8.83 5.22
CA ASP A 30 8.99 -7.57 5.15
C ASP A 30 9.00 -6.97 3.74
N ARG A 31 10.15 -6.97 3.06
CA ARG A 31 10.29 -6.43 1.69
C ARG A 31 9.52 -7.26 0.66
N ILE A 32 9.60 -8.58 0.74
CA ILE A 32 8.86 -9.49 -0.16
C ILE A 32 7.36 -9.32 0.05
N SER A 33 6.92 -9.27 1.32
CA SER A 33 5.53 -9.04 1.71
C SER A 33 5.01 -7.71 1.16
N TYR A 34 5.77 -6.62 1.33
CA TYR A 34 5.43 -5.32 0.76
C TYR A 34 5.31 -5.39 -0.76
N ARG A 35 6.29 -5.97 -1.45
CA ARG A 35 6.29 -6.04 -2.92
C ARG A 35 5.15 -6.90 -3.47
N ALA A 36 4.84 -8.02 -2.81
CA ALA A 36 3.71 -8.86 -3.16
C ALA A 36 2.39 -8.08 -3.01
N GLY A 37 2.22 -7.36 -1.90
CA GLY A 37 1.11 -6.44 -1.71
C GLY A 37 1.04 -5.40 -2.82
N GLN A 38 2.15 -4.73 -3.15
CA GLN A 38 2.20 -3.65 -4.15
C GLN A 38 1.78 -4.12 -5.54
N ASN A 39 2.21 -5.30 -5.94
CA ASN A 39 1.78 -5.90 -7.21
C ASN A 39 0.28 -6.18 -7.19
N LEU A 40 -0.24 -6.76 -6.11
CA LEU A 40 -1.66 -7.06 -5.95
C LEU A 40 -2.52 -5.78 -5.99
N GLY A 41 -2.08 -4.72 -5.32
CA GLY A 41 -2.75 -3.42 -5.36
C GLY A 41 -2.81 -2.83 -6.77
N LYS A 42 -1.72 -2.95 -7.54
CA LYS A 42 -1.68 -2.51 -8.95
C LYS A 42 -2.64 -3.31 -9.83
N GLU A 43 -2.65 -4.62 -9.65
CA GLU A 43 -3.53 -5.53 -10.38
C GLU A 43 -5.01 -5.25 -10.10
N TYR A 44 -5.35 -5.03 -8.83
CA TYR A 44 -6.73 -4.78 -8.40
C TYR A 44 -7.25 -3.41 -8.87
N SER A 45 -6.33 -2.49 -9.16
CA SER A 45 -6.62 -1.17 -9.71
C SER A 45 -6.58 -1.12 -11.24
N ILE A 46 -6.43 -2.25 -11.96
CA ILE A 46 -6.54 -2.26 -13.42
C ILE A 46 -7.97 -1.83 -13.81
N GLY A 47 -8.05 -0.83 -14.70
CA GLY A 47 -9.32 -0.24 -15.14
C GLY A 47 -9.94 0.76 -14.17
N ALA A 48 -9.30 1.05 -13.03
CA ALA A 48 -9.75 2.11 -12.14
C ALA A 48 -9.62 3.51 -12.77
N LYS A 49 -10.51 4.42 -12.40
CA LYS A 49 -10.41 5.84 -12.74
C LYS A 49 -9.09 6.40 -12.20
N THR A 50 -8.39 7.19 -13.00
CA THR A 50 -7.21 7.93 -12.58
C THR A 50 -7.59 9.37 -12.21
N THR A 51 -6.85 9.96 -11.29
CA THR A 51 -7.05 11.36 -10.86
C THR A 51 -5.71 11.98 -10.46
N GLN A 52 -5.65 13.32 -10.43
CA GLN A 52 -4.53 14.06 -9.87
C GLN A 52 -4.80 14.54 -8.43
N ASP A 53 -6.06 14.48 -7.99
CA ASP A 53 -6.45 14.83 -6.63
C ASP A 53 -6.14 13.67 -5.68
N SER A 54 -5.33 13.95 -4.65
CA SER A 54 -4.86 12.95 -3.71
C SER A 54 -5.95 12.44 -2.76
N LEU A 55 -6.92 13.28 -2.41
CA LEU A 55 -8.06 12.90 -1.57
C LEU A 55 -9.11 12.13 -2.39
N GLU A 56 -9.35 12.52 -3.64
CA GLU A 56 -10.21 11.74 -4.55
C GLU A 56 -9.63 10.34 -4.78
N ALA A 57 -8.31 10.23 -4.96
CA ALA A 57 -7.64 8.94 -5.14
C ALA A 57 -7.83 7.99 -3.94
N ILE A 58 -7.81 8.53 -2.72
CA ILE A 58 -8.12 7.77 -1.49
C ILE A 58 -9.55 7.20 -1.56
N GLY A 59 -10.51 7.99 -2.03
CA GLY A 59 -11.89 7.55 -2.26
C GLY A 59 -11.97 6.43 -3.31
N ILE A 60 -11.28 6.58 -4.44
CA ILE A 60 -11.25 5.56 -5.50
C ILE A 60 -10.65 4.24 -4.98
N VAL A 61 -9.56 4.29 -4.21
CA VAL A 61 -8.97 3.08 -3.61
C VAL A 61 -9.92 2.43 -2.61
N LYS A 62 -10.69 3.22 -1.85
CA LYS A 62 -11.74 2.71 -0.96
C LYS A 62 -12.82 1.94 -1.74
N ASP A 63 -13.24 2.47 -2.90
CA ASP A 63 -14.21 1.81 -3.77
C ASP A 63 -13.68 0.50 -4.37
N ILE A 64 -12.40 0.47 -4.76
CA ILE A 64 -11.74 -0.75 -5.27
C ILE A 64 -11.77 -1.84 -4.20
N LEU A 65 -11.39 -1.50 -2.97
CA LEU A 65 -11.41 -2.42 -1.83
C LEU A 65 -12.84 -2.93 -1.54
N TYR A 66 -13.82 -2.02 -1.52
CA TYR A 66 -15.21 -2.37 -1.28
C TYR A 66 -15.76 -3.34 -2.35
N LYS A 67 -15.53 -3.06 -3.64
CA LYS A 67 -15.96 -3.93 -4.75
C LYS A 67 -15.32 -5.32 -4.70
N LYS A 68 -14.14 -5.44 -4.11
CA LYS A 68 -13.41 -6.70 -3.93
C LYS A 68 -13.75 -7.40 -2.60
N GLY A 69 -14.69 -6.85 -1.82
CA GLY A 69 -15.16 -7.43 -0.57
C GLY A 69 -14.26 -7.14 0.64
N PHE A 70 -13.25 -6.28 0.51
CA PHE A 70 -12.41 -5.89 1.63
C PHE A 70 -13.06 -4.78 2.45
N LYS A 71 -13.24 -5.04 3.74
CA LYS A 71 -13.78 -4.07 4.70
C LYS A 71 -12.66 -3.34 5.44
N TRP A 72 -11.82 -2.62 4.71
CA TRP A 72 -10.81 -1.75 5.34
C TRP A 72 -11.37 -0.35 5.47
N ASN A 73 -11.74 0.02 6.69
CA ASN A 73 -12.24 1.35 6.97
C ASN A 73 -11.06 2.30 7.26
N PHE A 74 -10.80 3.20 6.31
CA PHE A 74 -9.81 4.26 6.44
C PHE A 74 -10.33 5.60 5.92
N GLU A 75 -9.74 6.66 6.45
CA GLU A 75 -10.06 8.05 6.14
C GLU A 75 -8.84 8.95 6.31
N ALA A 76 -8.83 10.08 5.60
CA ALA A 76 -7.85 11.13 5.82
C ALA A 76 -8.06 11.76 7.20
N TRP A 77 -6.96 12.01 7.90
CA TRP A 77 -6.96 12.52 9.25
C TRP A 77 -6.00 13.69 9.38
N LYS A 78 -6.36 14.64 10.24
CA LYS A 78 -5.53 15.78 10.62
C LYS A 78 -5.73 16.08 12.09
N GLN A 79 -4.74 16.71 12.72
CA GLN A 79 -4.94 17.24 14.07
C GLN A 79 -5.94 18.41 14.04
N ALA A 80 -6.62 18.67 15.15
CA ALA A 80 -7.64 19.72 15.21
C ALA A 80 -7.08 21.11 14.86
N ASN A 81 -5.84 21.39 15.27
CA ASN A 81 -5.11 22.62 15.01
C ASN A 81 -4.45 22.68 13.61
N GLN A 82 -4.57 21.64 12.79
CA GLN A 82 -3.94 21.59 11.48
C GLN A 82 -4.92 22.10 10.40
N PRO A 83 -4.51 23.05 9.52
CA PRO A 83 -5.43 23.68 8.57
C PRO A 83 -5.79 22.76 7.39
N SER A 84 -4.93 21.81 7.02
CA SER A 84 -5.07 20.96 5.83
C SER A 84 -4.79 19.49 6.15
N TYR A 85 -5.37 18.58 5.34
CA TYR A 85 -5.06 17.15 5.35
C TYR A 85 -3.76 16.81 4.61
N ILE A 86 -3.29 17.71 3.75
CA ILE A 86 -2.09 17.53 2.92
C ILE A 86 -0.99 18.43 3.49
N GLU A 87 0.09 17.79 3.94
CA GLU A 87 1.33 18.45 4.36
C GLU A 87 2.34 18.39 3.22
N GLU A 88 2.91 19.52 2.80
CA GLU A 88 4.10 19.52 1.95
C GLU A 88 5.34 19.57 2.86
N ARG A 89 6.20 18.56 2.76
CA ARG A 89 7.40 18.46 3.60
C ARG A 89 8.65 18.94 2.89
N GLU A 90 8.72 18.61 1.60
CA GLU A 90 9.79 18.97 0.67
C GLU A 90 9.14 19.22 -0.69
N PRO A 91 9.76 20.01 -1.59
CA PRO A 91 9.23 20.22 -2.94
C PRO A 91 8.95 18.89 -3.64
N GLY A 92 7.70 18.68 -4.06
CA GLY A 92 7.28 17.45 -4.74
C GLY A 92 7.02 16.25 -3.83
N LYS A 93 7.08 16.41 -2.51
CA LYS A 93 6.77 15.38 -1.50
C LYS A 93 5.65 15.82 -0.58
N LYS A 94 4.48 15.21 -0.79
CA LYS A 94 3.26 15.46 -0.01
C LYS A 94 3.00 14.31 0.95
N ILE A 95 2.54 14.61 2.16
CA ILE A 95 2.18 13.64 3.18
C ILE A 95 0.71 13.83 3.56
N ILE A 96 -0.04 12.73 3.57
CA ILE A 96 -1.41 12.68 4.05
C ILE A 96 -1.48 11.66 5.18
N LYS A 97 -1.98 12.07 6.35
CA LYS A 97 -2.19 11.13 7.45
C LYS A 97 -3.50 10.38 7.25
N LEU A 98 -3.48 9.06 7.44
CA LEU A 98 -4.63 8.18 7.29
C LEU A 98 -4.85 7.40 8.59
N VAL A 99 -6.10 7.39 9.07
CA VAL A 99 -6.51 6.56 10.20
C VAL A 99 -7.20 5.32 9.66
N PHE A 100 -6.74 4.15 10.09
CA PHE A 100 -7.34 2.86 9.76
C PHE A 100 -8.01 2.29 11.00
N ARG A 101 -9.33 2.27 11.03
CA ARG A 101 -10.13 1.83 12.19
C ARG A 101 -10.37 0.33 12.16
N ASP A 102 -10.76 -0.21 11.00
CA ASP A 102 -11.18 -1.62 10.88
C ASP A 102 -10.22 -2.40 9.98
N CYS A 103 -8.99 -2.60 10.45
CA CYS A 103 -8.01 -3.40 9.71
C CYS A 103 -8.17 -4.89 10.06
N MET A 104 -8.62 -5.71 9.10
CA MET A 104 -8.72 -7.18 9.28
C MET A 104 -7.41 -7.82 9.72
N ILE A 105 -6.27 -7.31 9.23
CA ILE A 105 -4.96 -7.81 9.61
C ILE A 105 -4.69 -7.55 11.09
N ARG A 106 -5.03 -6.37 11.60
CA ARG A 106 -4.86 -6.03 13.03
C ARG A 106 -5.68 -6.97 13.91
N GLN A 107 -6.95 -7.20 13.55
CA GLN A 107 -7.82 -8.11 14.30
C GLN A 107 -7.26 -9.53 14.32
N SER A 108 -6.71 -9.98 13.20
CA SER A 108 -6.08 -11.29 13.10
C SER A 108 -4.83 -11.38 13.98
N LEU A 109 -3.94 -10.38 13.90
CA LEU A 109 -2.72 -10.34 14.72
C LEU A 109 -3.03 -10.35 16.22
N PHE A 110 -4.04 -9.60 16.67
CA PHE A 110 -4.45 -9.60 18.07
C PHE A 110 -4.98 -10.95 18.54
N VAL A 111 -5.87 -11.59 17.75
CA VAL A 111 -6.44 -12.90 18.09
C VAL A 111 -5.36 -13.96 18.30
N TYR A 112 -4.26 -13.88 17.55
CA TYR A 112 -3.18 -14.87 17.60
C TYR A 112 -1.93 -14.39 18.34
N GLY A 113 -1.94 -13.20 18.97
CA GLY A 113 -0.81 -12.67 19.74
C GLY A 113 0.44 -12.33 18.91
N HIS A 114 0.28 -12.05 17.61
CA HIS A 114 1.40 -11.72 16.72
C HIS A 114 1.73 -10.22 16.72
N GLU A 115 3.02 -9.91 16.55
CA GLU A 115 3.50 -8.53 16.48
C GLU A 115 2.92 -7.77 15.27
N GLN A 116 2.52 -6.53 15.51
CA GLN A 116 2.18 -5.61 14.41
C GLN A 116 3.45 -5.11 13.70
N LYS A 117 3.26 -4.48 12.52
CA LYS A 117 4.32 -3.88 11.68
C LYS A 117 5.22 -4.87 10.92
N LYS A 118 4.98 -6.17 11.05
CA LYS A 118 5.69 -7.25 10.33
C LYS A 118 5.02 -7.59 9.00
N SER A 119 5.48 -8.68 8.39
CA SER A 119 5.05 -9.28 7.12
C SER A 119 3.57 -9.05 6.73
N LEU A 120 2.61 -9.44 7.58
CA LEU A 120 1.17 -9.25 7.30
C LEU A 120 0.78 -7.78 7.15
N CYS A 121 1.25 -6.91 8.04
CA CYS A 121 1.04 -5.47 7.92
C CYS A 121 1.68 -4.92 6.64
N GLN A 122 2.87 -5.40 6.27
CA GLN A 122 3.59 -4.98 5.07
C GLN A 122 2.83 -5.31 3.79
N ILE A 123 2.12 -6.44 3.71
CA ILE A 123 1.26 -6.76 2.56
C ILE A 123 0.18 -5.71 2.36
N MET A 124 -0.53 -5.29 3.42
CA MET A 124 -1.55 -4.27 3.29
C MET A 124 -0.96 -2.92 2.88
N TYR A 125 0.23 -2.57 3.37
CA TYR A 125 0.89 -1.32 2.98
C TYR A 125 1.31 -1.34 1.53
N GLY A 126 1.92 -2.45 1.10
CA GLY A 126 2.21 -2.71 -0.29
C GLY A 126 0.97 -2.53 -1.15
N PHE A 127 -0.12 -3.24 -0.81
CA PHE A 127 -1.39 -3.18 -1.54
C PHE A 127 -1.87 -1.74 -1.69
N PHE A 128 -1.94 -1.00 -0.59
CA PHE A 128 -2.40 0.37 -0.60
C PHE A 128 -1.52 1.27 -1.47
N SER A 129 -0.19 1.18 -1.30
CA SER A 129 0.78 1.91 -2.12
C SER A 129 0.59 1.61 -3.61
N GLY A 130 0.51 0.34 -3.99
CA GLY A 130 0.35 -0.09 -5.37
C GLY A 130 -0.96 0.38 -6.00
N ALA A 131 -2.05 0.33 -5.24
CA ALA A 131 -3.35 0.82 -5.69
C ALA A 131 -3.32 2.35 -5.90
N MET A 132 -2.76 3.10 -4.95
CA MET A 132 -2.60 4.55 -5.06
C MET A 132 -1.68 4.94 -6.22
N GLU A 133 -0.56 4.24 -6.42
CA GLU A 133 0.34 4.47 -7.56
C GLU A 133 -0.39 4.34 -8.90
N LYS A 134 -1.32 3.37 -9.01
CA LYS A 134 -2.09 3.16 -10.23
C LYS A 134 -3.11 4.27 -10.46
N VAL A 135 -3.78 4.73 -9.40
CA VAL A 135 -4.82 5.78 -9.47
C VAL A 135 -4.22 7.18 -9.68
N LEU A 136 -3.13 7.52 -8.99
CA LEU A 136 -2.49 8.84 -9.05
C LEU A 136 -1.41 8.97 -10.13
N ASN A 137 -0.92 7.85 -10.65
CA ASN A 137 0.26 7.82 -11.54
C ASN A 137 1.52 8.48 -10.94
N LYS A 138 1.60 8.49 -9.61
CA LYS A 138 2.72 9.03 -8.80
C LYS A 138 3.34 7.89 -8.00
N LYS A 139 4.55 8.08 -7.48
CA LYS A 139 5.12 7.13 -6.52
C LYS A 139 4.43 7.35 -5.18
N CYS A 140 3.90 6.29 -4.59
CA CYS A 140 3.13 6.35 -3.34
C CYS A 140 3.69 5.33 -2.36
N THR A 141 3.95 5.76 -1.13
CA THR A 141 4.43 4.89 -0.06
C THR A 141 3.58 5.09 1.18
N LEU A 142 3.03 4.02 1.73
CA LEU A 142 2.32 4.05 3.01
C LEU A 142 3.24 3.61 4.15
N GLU A 143 3.45 4.49 5.13
CA GLU A 143 4.27 4.23 6.31
C GLU A 143 3.43 4.19 7.59
N ILE A 144 3.92 3.46 8.60
CA ILE A 144 3.25 3.33 9.90
C ILE A 144 3.76 4.42 10.84
N LEU A 145 2.85 5.29 11.28
CA LEU A 145 3.16 6.25 12.34
C LEU A 145 2.87 5.67 13.71
N HIS A 146 1.71 5.02 13.87
CA HIS A 146 1.28 4.45 15.14
C HIS A 146 0.41 3.21 14.94
N THR A 147 0.60 2.22 15.81
CA THR A 147 -0.21 1.00 15.91
C THR A 147 -0.88 0.99 17.26
N GLY A 148 -2.19 1.28 17.30
CA GLY A 148 -3.01 1.19 18.49
C GLY A 148 -4.01 0.04 18.39
N GLU A 149 -4.64 -0.29 19.52
CA GLU A 149 -5.63 -1.36 19.65
C GLU A 149 -6.88 -1.10 18.79
N ASN A 150 -7.34 0.15 18.77
CA ASN A 150 -8.56 0.56 18.09
C ASN A 150 -8.32 1.13 16.68
N ALA A 151 -7.12 1.66 16.42
CA ALA A 151 -6.78 2.27 15.15
C ALA A 151 -5.28 2.25 14.88
N CYS A 152 -4.92 2.22 13.59
CA CYS A 152 -3.54 2.48 13.16
C CYS A 152 -3.49 3.82 12.42
N LEU A 153 -2.56 4.68 12.82
CA LEU A 153 -2.27 5.93 12.10
C LEU A 153 -1.12 5.70 11.12
N LYS A 154 -1.28 6.17 9.89
CA LYS A 154 -0.31 5.98 8.81
C LYS A 154 -0.04 7.28 8.07
N ALA A 155 1.13 7.38 7.46
CA ALA A 155 1.50 8.45 6.56
C ALA A 155 1.51 7.92 5.12
N LEU A 156 0.65 8.47 4.28
CA LEU A 156 0.72 8.29 2.84
C LEU A 156 1.65 9.36 2.27
N ILE A 157 2.81 8.94 1.80
CA ILE A 157 3.82 9.78 1.15
C ILE A 157 3.59 9.70 -0.35
N LEU A 158 3.45 10.86 -0.98
CA LEU A 158 3.25 11.03 -2.41
C LEU A 158 4.47 11.77 -2.96
N GLU A 159 5.17 11.13 -3.89
CA GLU A 159 6.33 11.67 -4.57
C GLU A 159 5.98 11.87 -6.05
N GLU A 160 6.26 13.05 -6.59
CA GLU A 160 6.17 13.26 -8.03
C GLU A 160 7.13 12.31 -8.75
N ARG A 161 6.65 11.64 -9.80
CA ARG A 161 7.54 10.85 -10.65
C ARG A 161 8.42 11.82 -11.42
N PHE A 162 9.72 11.84 -11.12
CA PHE A 162 10.71 12.30 -12.09
C PHE A 162 10.58 11.40 -13.33
N ARG A 163 10.00 11.93 -14.43
CA ARG A 163 10.12 11.28 -15.73
C ARG A 163 11.61 11.26 -16.09
N GLN A 164 12.28 10.13 -15.90
CA GLN A 164 13.49 9.86 -16.68
C GLN A 164 13.03 9.65 -18.12
N ASN A 165 13.09 10.72 -18.89
CA ASN A 165 12.84 10.72 -20.32
C ASN A 165 14.12 10.20 -21.00
N THR A 166 14.43 8.91 -20.87
CA THR A 166 15.48 8.27 -21.69
C THR A 166 14.91 8.02 -23.09
N LYS A 167 14.81 9.09 -23.89
CA LYS A 167 15.00 8.97 -25.33
C LYS A 167 16.48 8.67 -25.54
N ILE A 168 16.82 7.39 -25.64
CA ILE A 168 18.08 7.00 -26.27
C ILE A 168 17.84 7.19 -27.76
N CYS A 169 18.22 8.36 -28.29
CA CYS A 169 18.41 8.51 -29.73
C CYS A 169 19.68 7.74 -30.08
N PHE A 170 19.52 6.57 -30.72
CA PHE A 170 20.60 5.98 -31.51
C PHE A 170 20.65 6.76 -32.82
N ASP A 171 21.60 7.70 -32.93
CA ASP A 171 22.03 8.21 -34.22
C ASP A 171 22.95 7.15 -34.84
N GLU A 172 22.40 6.32 -35.73
CA GLU A 172 23.19 5.48 -36.63
C GLU A 172 23.82 6.35 -37.73
N GLY A 173 24.94 6.97 -37.39
CA GLY A 173 25.85 7.59 -38.35
C GLY A 173 26.88 6.57 -38.83
N ALA A 174 26.52 5.74 -39.81
CA ALA A 174 27.47 4.88 -40.52
C ALA A 174 27.54 5.30 -42.00
N ASN A 175 28.39 6.28 -42.30
CA ASN A 175 28.93 6.49 -43.63
C ASN A 175 30.46 6.39 -43.52
N HIS A 176 30.99 5.23 -43.91
CA HIS A 176 32.40 5.08 -44.23
C HIS A 176 32.48 4.68 -45.70
N ASP A 177 32.93 5.64 -46.51
CA ASP A 177 33.20 5.51 -47.93
C ASP A 177 34.65 5.05 -48.11
N PRO A 178 34.94 3.99 -48.89
CA PRO A 178 36.30 3.55 -49.14
C PRO A 178 36.88 4.30 -50.36
N SER A 179 37.97 5.03 -50.14
CA SER A 179 38.90 5.48 -51.19
C SER A 179 40.32 5.04 -50.83
#